data_AF-A0A7X0KUE8-F1
#
_entry.id   AF-A0A7X0KUE8-F1
#
_cell.length_a   1.000
_cell.length_b   1.000
_cell.length_c   1.000
_cell.angle_alpha   90.00
_cell.angle_beta   90.00
_cell.angle_gamma   90.00
#
_symmetry.space_group_name_H-M   'P 1'
#
loop_
_entity.id
_entity.type
_entity.pdbx_description
1 polymer ?
#
loop_
_entity_poly.entity_id
_entity_poly.type
_entity_poly.pdbx_seq_one_letter_code
_entity_poly.pdbx_strand_id
1 'polypeptide(L)'
;METRATAVPVTRARAEYVDRARGAAIALVLFSHAMHMLGGWAAPAPDGLWDALLVVVRAGTPTFLVIFGVAVELVHVRRWQAGEKVQVRRALLKRALQCYGGYALVALAGVLAGGLAWSDLLRRLTLRQAVPFGAILAFYAFACLACLVLIPLRNRIGPLGVLLVCLSWWPIAELIDSMIDRNSRFLSTVFGIGFGAGPSMFHGLALVAAGMVIGQVVSAKLRGEVPRRVVLEAGGLIVAALVAAVVLVAQRGVGETIAGWIDISVLRQTNHWGYFVLGFLAAMTVLGLCYVVVEKWGITRGRPPGPFGSSSLLAFAGGNAALVLLHPLLTTLDPVSAVIASVVFVVAVWAAITAGRTVRARRDRARAPDARRPADRSPAVP
;
A
#
# COMPACT_ATOMS: atom_id res chain seq x y z
N MET A 1 46.51 23.85 -5.25
CA MET A 1 45.69 22.92 -6.06
C MET A 1 44.82 22.12 -5.10
N GLU A 2 43.67 22.68 -4.73
CA GLU A 2 42.65 21.98 -3.94
C GLU A 2 41.96 20.97 -4.83
N THR A 3 42.19 19.70 -4.57
CA THR A 3 41.41 18.58 -5.11
C THR A 3 39.98 18.72 -4.61
N ARG A 4 39.15 19.41 -5.41
CA ARG A 4 37.69 19.31 -5.35
C ARG A 4 37.33 17.84 -5.51
N ALA A 5 37.13 17.16 -4.39
CA ALA A 5 36.40 15.91 -4.34
C ALA A 5 35.05 16.17 -5.02
N THR A 6 34.90 15.65 -6.23
CA THR A 6 33.64 15.62 -6.94
C THR A 6 32.72 14.73 -6.11
N ALA A 7 31.95 15.36 -5.23
CA ALA A 7 30.85 14.72 -4.54
C ALA A 7 29.95 14.14 -5.63
N VAL A 8 30.06 12.82 -5.85
CA VAL A 8 29.11 12.08 -6.65
C VAL A 8 27.76 12.41 -6.04
N PRO A 9 26.83 13.03 -6.79
CA PRO A 9 25.56 13.39 -6.22
C PRO A 9 24.93 12.11 -5.70
N VAL A 10 24.61 12.08 -4.40
CA VAL A 10 23.89 10.97 -3.73
C VAL A 10 22.44 10.99 -4.22
N THR A 11 22.26 10.91 -5.53
CA THR A 11 20.98 10.87 -6.20
C THR A 11 20.60 9.41 -6.36
N ARG A 12 19.67 8.96 -5.49
CA ARG A 12 18.95 7.68 -5.58
C ARG A 12 19.69 6.41 -5.11
N ALA A 13 20.23 6.39 -3.90
CA ALA A 13 20.21 5.13 -3.14
C ALA A 13 18.73 4.82 -2.79
N ARG A 14 17.97 4.35 -3.78
CA ARG A 14 16.57 3.98 -3.65
C ARG A 14 16.55 2.64 -2.94
N ALA A 15 15.79 2.51 -1.86
CA ALA A 15 15.60 1.23 -1.19
C ALA A 15 14.79 0.29 -2.10
N GLU A 16 15.47 -0.38 -3.04
CA GLU A 16 14.84 -1.21 -4.09
C GLU A 16 13.91 -2.26 -3.48
N TYR A 17 14.31 -2.87 -2.38
CA TYR A 17 13.50 -3.86 -1.65
C TYR A 17 12.18 -3.29 -1.13
N VAL A 18 12.09 -2.00 -0.79
CA VAL A 18 10.84 -1.34 -0.37
C VAL A 18 9.87 -1.25 -1.56
N ASP A 19 10.37 -0.92 -2.75
CA ASP A 19 9.53 -0.90 -3.96
C ASP A 19 9.12 -2.31 -4.40
N ARG A 20 9.96 -3.33 -4.15
CA ARG A 20 9.60 -4.74 -4.38
C ARG A 20 8.53 -5.21 -3.41
N ALA A 21 8.65 -4.90 -2.12
CA ALA A 21 7.62 -5.20 -1.13
C ALA A 21 6.29 -4.54 -1.50
N ARG A 22 6.32 -3.28 -1.98
CA ARG A 22 5.13 -2.60 -2.53
C ARG A 22 4.54 -3.37 -3.71
N GLY A 23 5.38 -3.81 -4.64
CA GLY A 23 4.95 -4.55 -5.83
C GLY A 23 4.32 -5.90 -5.48
N ALA A 24 4.93 -6.64 -4.54
CA ALA A 24 4.42 -7.90 -4.01
C ALA A 24 3.07 -7.71 -3.33
N ALA A 25 2.93 -6.69 -2.48
CA ALA A 25 1.66 -6.37 -1.83
C ALA A 25 0.52 -6.15 -2.83
N ILE A 26 0.78 -5.42 -3.93
CA ILE A 26 -0.23 -5.18 -4.98
C ILE A 26 -0.56 -6.46 -5.73
N ALA A 27 0.45 -7.28 -6.06
CA ALA A 27 0.23 -8.56 -6.72
C ALA A 27 -0.65 -9.48 -5.86
N LEU A 28 -0.36 -9.59 -4.56
CA LEU A 28 -1.16 -10.38 -3.62
C LEU A 28 -2.60 -9.88 -3.54
N VAL A 29 -2.82 -8.56 -3.47
CA VAL A 29 -4.18 -8.02 -3.41
C VAL A 29 -4.94 -8.24 -4.72
N LEU A 30 -4.32 -7.98 -5.88
CA LEU A 30 -4.96 -8.22 -7.17
C LEU A 30 -5.27 -9.70 -7.39
N PHE A 31 -4.38 -10.59 -6.97
CA PHE A 31 -4.62 -12.03 -6.94
C PHE A 31 -5.83 -12.37 -6.06
N SER A 32 -5.91 -11.82 -4.85
CA SER A 32 -7.04 -12.02 -3.94
C SER A 32 -8.37 -11.62 -4.57
N HIS A 33 -8.40 -10.47 -5.24
CA HIS A 33 -9.59 -9.93 -5.86
C HIS A 33 -10.01 -10.77 -7.06
N ALA A 34 -9.05 -11.19 -7.91
CA ALA A 34 -9.34 -12.07 -9.04
C ALA A 34 -9.91 -13.42 -8.57
N MET A 35 -9.29 -14.03 -7.54
CA MET A 35 -9.80 -15.26 -6.93
C MET A 35 -11.22 -15.10 -6.37
N HIS A 36 -11.55 -13.95 -5.79
CA HIS A 36 -12.90 -13.68 -5.31
C HIS A 36 -13.92 -13.58 -6.44
N MET A 37 -13.55 -12.92 -7.54
CA MET A 37 -14.44 -12.72 -8.70
C MET A 37 -14.66 -13.99 -9.51
N LEU A 38 -13.67 -14.89 -9.54
CA LEU A 38 -13.75 -16.18 -10.23
C LEU A 38 -14.43 -17.26 -9.37
N GLY A 39 -14.90 -16.92 -8.16
CA GLY A 39 -15.48 -17.87 -7.21
C GLY A 39 -14.47 -18.83 -6.57
N GLY A 40 -13.16 -18.65 -6.82
CA GLY A 40 -12.12 -19.58 -6.38
C GLY A 40 -12.06 -19.78 -4.86
N TRP A 41 -12.34 -18.73 -4.08
CA TRP A 41 -12.40 -18.84 -2.61
C TRP A 41 -13.64 -19.58 -2.08
N ALA A 42 -14.70 -19.68 -2.88
CA ALA A 42 -15.94 -20.34 -2.50
C ALA A 42 -15.97 -21.81 -2.94
N ALA A 43 -15.06 -22.22 -3.84
CA ALA A 43 -14.99 -23.58 -4.33
C ALA A 43 -14.32 -24.52 -3.31
N PRO A 44 -14.75 -25.80 -3.22
CA PRO A 44 -14.13 -26.79 -2.34
C PRO A 44 -12.65 -26.98 -2.71
N ALA A 45 -11.76 -27.01 -1.73
CA ALA A 45 -10.33 -27.28 -1.96
C ALA A 45 -9.83 -28.42 -1.08
N PRO A 46 -8.66 -28.99 -1.42
CA PRO A 46 -7.93 -29.85 -0.51
C PRO A 46 -7.76 -29.20 0.86
N ASP A 47 -7.92 -30.00 1.92
CA ASP A 47 -7.90 -29.54 3.30
C ASP A 47 -6.67 -28.66 3.59
N GLY A 48 -6.92 -27.44 4.07
CA GLY A 48 -5.89 -26.48 4.48
C GLY A 48 -5.16 -25.71 3.37
N LEU A 49 -5.32 -26.06 2.09
CA LEU A 49 -4.64 -25.34 0.99
C LEU A 49 -5.12 -23.89 0.86
N TRP A 50 -6.44 -23.67 0.94
CA TRP A 50 -7.05 -22.34 0.92
C TRP A 50 -6.65 -21.50 2.11
N ASP A 51 -6.60 -22.10 3.29
CA ASP A 51 -6.20 -21.41 4.51
C ASP A 51 -4.76 -20.92 4.40
N ALA A 52 -3.85 -21.78 3.93
CA ALA A 52 -2.45 -21.42 3.71
C ALA A 52 -2.30 -20.27 2.70
N LEU A 53 -3.01 -20.34 1.56
CA LEU A 53 -2.98 -19.27 0.55
C LEU A 53 -3.59 -17.97 1.08
N LEU A 54 -4.70 -18.04 1.82
CA LEU A 54 -5.34 -16.88 2.42
C LEU A 54 -4.43 -16.22 3.45
N VAL A 55 -3.72 -16.98 4.29
CA VAL A 55 -2.74 -16.41 5.25
C VAL A 55 -1.75 -15.50 4.53
N VAL A 56 -1.21 -15.94 3.38
CA VAL A 56 -0.24 -15.17 2.59
C VAL A 56 -0.91 -13.99 1.90
N VAL A 57 -2.04 -14.21 1.23
CA VAL A 57 -2.71 -13.20 0.41
C VAL A 57 -3.27 -12.05 1.27
N ARG A 58 -3.76 -12.35 2.48
CA ARG A 58 -4.26 -11.36 3.44
C ARG A 58 -3.17 -10.41 3.93
N ALA A 59 -1.89 -10.80 3.87
CA ALA A 59 -0.77 -9.92 4.19
C ALA A 59 -0.62 -8.73 3.23
N GLY A 60 -1.21 -8.80 2.02
CA GLY A 60 -1.03 -7.78 0.98
C GLY A 60 -1.48 -6.38 1.43
N THR A 61 -2.67 -6.25 2.02
CA THR A 61 -3.20 -4.94 2.46
C THR A 61 -2.33 -4.30 3.56
N PRO A 62 -2.07 -4.95 4.70
CA PRO A 62 -1.24 -4.33 5.75
C PRO A 62 0.20 -4.10 5.30
N THR A 63 0.78 -4.98 4.46
CA THR A 63 2.09 -4.72 3.84
C THR A 63 2.06 -3.42 3.05
N PHE A 64 1.03 -3.20 2.25
CA PHE A 64 0.88 -1.97 1.47
C PHE A 64 0.83 -0.72 2.39
N LEU A 65 0.08 -0.78 3.50
CA LEU A 65 -0.01 0.33 4.46
C LEU A 65 1.30 0.62 5.19
N VAL A 66 2.01 -0.41 5.64
CA VAL A 66 3.32 -0.24 6.29
C VAL A 66 4.34 0.34 5.31
N ILE A 67 4.38 -0.17 4.07
CA ILE A 67 5.28 0.34 3.03
C ILE A 67 4.93 1.77 2.62
N PHE A 68 3.67 2.18 2.73
CA PHE A 68 3.30 3.59 2.59
C PHE A 68 3.98 4.45 3.65
N GLY A 69 3.90 4.06 4.92
CA GLY A 69 4.57 4.75 6.03
C GLY A 69 6.07 4.86 5.82
N VAL A 70 6.72 3.76 5.41
CA VAL A 70 8.14 3.74 5.05
C VAL A 70 8.43 4.76 3.94
N ALA A 71 7.60 4.81 2.90
CA ALA A 71 7.77 5.76 1.80
C ALA A 71 7.55 7.22 2.23
N VAL A 72 6.60 7.48 3.12
CA VAL A 72 6.38 8.82 3.68
C VAL A 72 7.63 9.31 4.40
N GLU A 73 8.24 8.46 5.22
CA GLU A 73 9.47 8.77 5.93
C GLU A 73 10.66 9.00 4.98
N LEU A 74 10.82 8.13 3.97
CA LEU A 74 11.92 8.23 3.00
C LEU A 74 11.79 9.41 2.03
N VAL A 75 10.58 9.83 1.68
CA VAL A 75 10.36 10.85 0.64
C VAL A 75 9.87 12.16 1.22
N HIS A 76 8.78 12.12 2.00
CA HIS A 76 8.07 13.33 2.39
C HIS A 76 8.65 13.96 3.65
N VAL A 77 9.04 13.18 4.65
CA VAL A 77 9.67 13.70 5.87
C VAL A 77 11.03 14.32 5.57
N ARG A 78 11.88 13.65 4.76
CA ARG A 78 13.17 14.20 4.35
C ARG A 78 13.04 15.54 3.62
N ARG A 79 12.14 15.64 2.65
CA ARG A 79 11.87 16.89 1.92
C ARG A 79 11.29 17.97 2.82
N TRP A 80 10.43 17.59 3.76
CA TRP A 80 9.91 18.53 4.75
C TRP A 80 11.03 19.12 5.63
N GLN A 81 11.96 18.28 6.09
CA GLN A 81 13.12 18.70 6.88
C GLN A 81 14.09 19.57 6.07
N ALA A 82 14.19 19.33 4.75
CA ALA A 82 14.94 20.17 3.81
C ALA A 82 14.24 21.51 3.46
N GLY A 83 13.12 21.86 4.11
CA GLY A 83 12.40 23.11 3.89
C GLY A 83 11.37 23.08 2.75
N GLU A 84 11.23 21.98 2.02
CA GLU A 84 10.32 21.84 0.87
C GLU A 84 8.84 21.59 1.26
N LYS A 85 8.34 22.28 2.28
CA LYS A 85 7.02 22.02 2.89
C LYS A 85 5.88 22.16 1.88
N VAL A 86 5.93 23.18 1.02
CA VAL A 86 4.89 23.45 0.01
C VAL A 86 4.87 22.34 -1.05
N GLN A 87 6.05 21.90 -1.51
CA GLN A 87 6.16 20.83 -2.51
C GLN A 87 5.67 19.50 -1.95
N VAL A 88 5.96 19.20 -0.67
CA VAL A 88 5.43 18.01 0.02
C VAL A 88 3.91 18.05 0.10
N ARG A 89 3.31 19.17 0.52
CA ARG A 89 1.84 19.33 0.58
C ARG A 89 1.20 19.15 -0.79
N ARG A 90 1.72 19.80 -1.84
CA ARG A 90 1.23 19.65 -3.22
C ARG A 90 1.35 18.21 -3.72
N ALA A 91 2.45 17.53 -3.42
CA ALA A 91 2.65 16.13 -3.80
C ALA A 91 1.64 15.20 -3.12
N LEU A 92 1.39 15.39 -1.82
CA LEU A 92 0.41 14.61 -1.06
C LEU A 92 -1.02 14.85 -1.53
N LEU A 93 -1.42 16.12 -1.76
CA LEU A 93 -2.74 16.46 -2.31
C LEU A 93 -2.93 15.87 -3.70
N LYS A 94 -1.95 16.02 -4.58
CA LYS A 94 -1.98 15.40 -5.92
C LYS A 94 -2.13 13.89 -5.80
N ARG A 95 -1.40 13.24 -4.90
CA ARG A 95 -1.48 11.80 -4.71
C ARG A 95 -2.84 11.39 -4.14
N ALA A 96 -3.40 12.15 -3.21
CA ALA A 96 -4.73 11.92 -2.65
C ALA A 96 -5.80 11.96 -3.77
N LEU A 97 -5.77 13.02 -4.59
CA LEU A 97 -6.67 13.18 -5.74
C LEU A 97 -6.53 12.04 -6.75
N GLN A 98 -5.30 11.60 -7.04
CA GLN A 98 -5.07 10.47 -7.94
C GLN A 98 -5.62 9.16 -7.37
N CYS A 99 -5.46 8.91 -6.06
CA CYS A 99 -6.00 7.70 -5.43
C CYS A 99 -7.53 7.71 -5.41
N TYR A 100 -8.12 8.86 -5.07
CA TYR A 100 -9.57 9.03 -5.07
C TYR A 100 -10.16 9.00 -6.49
N GLY A 101 -9.47 9.56 -7.48
CA GLY A 101 -9.83 9.42 -8.89
C GLY A 101 -9.77 7.96 -9.36
N GLY A 102 -8.78 7.19 -8.90
CA GLY A 102 -8.73 5.75 -9.12
C GLY A 102 -9.90 5.01 -8.46
N TYR A 103 -10.29 5.40 -7.24
CA TYR A 103 -11.47 4.87 -6.56
C TYR A 103 -12.75 5.14 -7.36
N ALA A 104 -12.92 6.37 -7.84
CA ALA A 104 -14.04 6.76 -8.69
C ALA A 104 -14.06 5.99 -10.02
N LEU A 105 -12.89 5.73 -10.61
CA LEU A 105 -12.77 4.92 -11.83
C LEU A 105 -13.27 3.49 -11.61
N VAL A 106 -12.90 2.83 -10.49
CA VAL A 106 -13.38 1.48 -10.18
C VAL A 106 -14.89 1.48 -9.92
N ALA A 107 -15.42 2.53 -9.26
CA ALA A 107 -16.87 2.68 -9.07
C ALA A 107 -17.60 2.83 -10.41
N LEU A 108 -17.09 3.69 -11.30
CA LEU A 108 -17.65 3.89 -12.63
C LEU A 108 -17.57 2.61 -13.47
N ALA A 109 -16.46 1.87 -13.41
CA ALA A 109 -16.34 0.56 -14.02
C ALA A 109 -17.45 -0.40 -13.57
N GLY A 110 -17.79 -0.41 -12.27
CA GLY A 110 -18.89 -1.23 -11.76
C GLY A 110 -20.26 -0.82 -12.29
N VAL A 111 -20.49 0.47 -12.52
CA VAL A 111 -21.71 0.97 -13.16
C VAL A 111 -21.77 0.57 -14.62
N LEU A 112 -20.67 0.75 -15.36
CA LEU A 112 -20.58 0.39 -16.78
C LEU A 112 -20.70 -1.12 -17.02
N ALA A 113 -20.23 -1.94 -16.07
CA ALA A 113 -20.38 -3.38 -16.09
C ALA A 113 -21.82 -3.85 -15.75
N GLY A 114 -22.74 -2.94 -15.42
CA GLY A 114 -24.09 -3.27 -14.97
C GLY A 114 -24.15 -3.85 -13.55
N GLY A 115 -23.02 -3.93 -12.84
CA GLY A 115 -22.96 -4.44 -11.46
C GLY A 115 -23.41 -3.43 -10.40
N LEU A 116 -23.50 -2.15 -10.74
CA LEU A 116 -23.89 -1.05 -9.85
C LEU A 116 -24.93 -0.14 -10.54
N ALA A 117 -25.94 0.30 -9.79
CA ALA A 117 -26.87 1.31 -10.29
C ALA A 117 -26.21 2.69 -10.36
N TRP A 118 -26.58 3.52 -11.35
CA TRP A 118 -26.13 4.92 -11.44
C TRP A 118 -26.46 5.73 -10.18
N SER A 119 -27.62 5.46 -9.56
CA SER A 119 -28.04 6.09 -8.31
C SER A 119 -27.15 5.74 -7.10
N ASP A 120 -26.44 4.60 -7.15
CA ASP A 120 -25.49 4.20 -6.12
C ASP A 120 -24.12 4.87 -6.26
N LEU A 121 -23.80 5.42 -7.43
CA LEU A 121 -22.48 5.98 -7.70
C LEU A 121 -22.13 7.06 -6.68
N LEU A 122 -23.02 8.02 -6.44
CA LEU A 122 -22.78 9.09 -5.48
C LEU A 122 -22.66 8.57 -4.04
N ARG A 123 -23.47 7.57 -3.65
CA ARG A 123 -23.39 6.92 -2.33
C ARG A 123 -22.03 6.25 -2.12
N ARG A 124 -21.49 5.63 -3.18
CA ARG A 124 -20.19 4.96 -3.15
C ARG A 124 -19.01 5.94 -3.16
N LEU A 125 -19.11 7.01 -3.97
CA LEU A 125 -18.13 8.10 -3.97
C LEU A 125 -18.05 8.76 -2.60
N THR A 126 -19.18 9.03 -1.96
CA THR A 126 -19.23 9.61 -0.60
C THR A 126 -18.93 8.61 0.53
N LEU A 127 -18.43 7.41 0.22
CA LEU A 127 -18.08 6.34 1.17
C LEU A 127 -19.26 5.86 2.05
N ARG A 128 -20.51 6.16 1.66
CA ARG A 128 -21.72 5.62 2.31
C ARG A 128 -21.99 4.18 1.90
N GLN A 129 -21.41 3.73 0.78
CA GLN A 129 -21.39 2.35 0.33
C GLN A 129 -19.98 1.99 -0.14
N ALA A 130 -19.57 0.73 0.02
CA ALA A 130 -18.26 0.27 -0.43
C ALA A 130 -18.22 0.14 -1.95
N VAL A 131 -17.10 0.51 -2.58
CA VAL A 131 -16.81 0.10 -3.96
C VAL A 131 -16.10 -1.25 -3.93
N PRO A 132 -16.53 -2.26 -4.72
CA PRO A 132 -15.82 -3.52 -4.85
C PRO A 132 -14.34 -3.26 -5.14
N PHE A 133 -13.46 -3.83 -4.31
CA PHE A 133 -12.00 -3.70 -4.45
C PHE A 133 -11.42 -2.28 -4.39
N GLY A 134 -12.23 -1.26 -4.10
CA GLY A 134 -11.83 0.14 -4.06
C GLY A 134 -11.32 0.61 -2.70
N ALA A 135 -11.57 -0.14 -1.62
CA ALA A 135 -11.32 0.32 -0.25
C ALA A 135 -9.87 0.81 -0.01
N ILE A 136 -8.86 0.14 -0.59
CA ILE A 136 -7.45 0.55 -0.46
C ILE A 136 -7.18 1.91 -1.11
N LEU A 137 -7.85 2.24 -2.23
CA LEU A 137 -7.69 3.53 -2.90
C LEU A 137 -8.29 4.66 -2.08
N ALA A 138 -9.48 4.45 -1.52
CA ALA A 138 -10.11 5.39 -0.61
C ALA A 138 -9.26 5.60 0.65
N PHE A 139 -8.74 4.51 1.24
CA PHE A 139 -7.80 4.58 2.36
C PHE A 139 -6.56 5.40 1.99
N TYR A 140 -5.95 5.17 0.83
CA TYR A 140 -4.75 5.90 0.42
C TYR A 140 -4.99 7.38 0.18
N ALA A 141 -6.15 7.72 -0.37
CA ALA A 141 -6.56 9.12 -0.48
C ALA A 141 -6.62 9.77 0.90
N PHE A 142 -7.30 9.12 1.83
CA PHE A 142 -7.37 9.56 3.22
C PHE A 142 -5.99 9.63 3.89
N ALA A 143 -5.15 8.60 3.78
CA ALA A 143 -3.84 8.54 4.40
C ALA A 143 -2.91 9.64 3.87
N CYS A 144 -2.98 9.97 2.58
CA CYS A 144 -2.25 11.12 2.02
C CYS A 144 -2.69 12.45 2.64
N LEU A 145 -3.99 12.63 2.90
CA LEU A 145 -4.52 13.81 3.59
C LEU A 145 -4.10 13.81 5.07
N ALA A 146 -4.19 12.67 5.75
CA ALA A 146 -3.74 12.51 7.13
C ALA A 146 -2.24 12.83 7.26
N CYS A 147 -1.41 12.45 6.29
CA CYS A 147 0.01 12.79 6.26
C CYS A 147 0.30 14.30 6.26
N LEU A 148 -0.65 15.16 5.84
CA LEU A 148 -0.51 16.61 5.98
C LEU A 148 -0.40 17.05 7.44
N VAL A 149 -0.99 16.27 8.35
CA VAL A 149 -0.95 16.46 9.81
C VAL A 149 0.13 15.57 10.44
N LEU A 150 0.25 14.30 10.02
CA LEU A 150 1.19 13.36 10.63
C LEU A 150 2.66 13.75 10.40
N ILE A 151 3.03 14.31 9.25
CA ILE A 151 4.43 14.72 8.97
C ILE A 151 4.90 15.85 9.90
N PRO A 152 4.19 16.99 10.04
CA PRO A 152 4.60 18.02 10.98
C PRO A 152 4.58 17.51 12.43
N LEU A 153 3.60 16.70 12.80
CA LEU A 153 3.55 16.06 14.12
C LEU A 153 4.77 15.17 14.35
N ARG A 154 5.11 14.30 13.39
CA ARG A 154 6.28 13.42 13.41
C ARG A 154 7.58 14.20 13.60
N ASN A 155 7.69 15.39 13.03
CA ASN A 155 8.89 16.22 13.22
C ASN A 155 8.97 16.89 14.60
N ARG A 156 7.86 16.98 15.34
CA ARG A 156 7.82 17.50 16.70
C ARG A 156 8.04 16.41 17.75
N ILE A 157 7.36 15.27 17.62
CA ILE A 157 7.32 14.22 18.66
C ILE A 157 8.01 12.90 18.25
N GLY A 158 8.60 12.86 17.05
CA GLY A 158 9.19 11.64 16.49
C GLY A 158 8.17 10.65 15.91
N PRO A 159 8.62 9.61 15.18
CA PRO A 159 7.73 8.63 14.58
C PRO A 159 7.07 7.72 15.62
N LEU A 160 7.75 7.38 16.71
CA LEU A 160 7.16 6.62 17.82
C LEU A 160 6.03 7.40 18.50
N GLY A 161 6.21 8.71 18.73
CA GLY A 161 5.15 9.57 19.26
C GLY A 161 3.91 9.60 18.36
N VAL A 162 4.11 9.67 17.04
CA VAL A 162 2.99 9.58 16.08
C VAL A 162 2.31 8.21 16.10
N LEU A 163 3.08 7.12 16.26
CA LEU A 163 2.49 5.80 16.43
C LEU A 163 1.61 5.73 17.68
N LEU A 164 2.07 6.25 18.82
CA LEU A 164 1.28 6.29 20.05
C LEU A 164 -0.02 7.10 19.88
N VAL A 165 0.03 8.23 19.18
CA VAL A 165 -1.16 9.03 18.84
C VAL A 165 -2.13 8.27 17.93
N CYS A 166 -1.63 7.48 16.98
CA CYS A 166 -2.50 6.64 16.15
C CYS A 166 -3.09 5.46 16.94
N LEU A 167 -2.32 4.85 17.86
CA LEU A 167 -2.78 3.75 18.71
C LEU A 167 -3.80 4.20 19.74
N SER A 168 -3.73 5.44 20.22
CA SER A 168 -4.73 5.97 21.15
C SER A 168 -6.13 6.07 20.54
N TRP A 169 -6.27 5.88 19.22
CA TRP A 169 -7.57 5.86 18.57
C TRP A 169 -8.46 4.68 19.00
N TRP A 170 -7.89 3.52 19.36
CA TRP A 170 -8.69 2.37 19.83
C TRP A 170 -9.61 2.71 21.02
N PRO A 171 -9.06 3.16 22.17
CA PRO A 171 -9.91 3.50 23.31
C PRO A 171 -10.81 4.71 23.04
N ILE A 172 -10.39 5.65 22.18
CA ILE A 172 -11.24 6.79 21.78
C ILE A 172 -12.44 6.32 20.96
N ALA A 173 -12.22 5.42 20.00
CA ALA A 173 -13.28 4.89 19.15
C ALA A 173 -14.29 4.08 19.98
N GLU A 174 -13.81 3.26 20.92
CA GLU A 174 -14.66 2.49 21.84
C GLU A 174 -15.51 3.42 22.73
N LEU A 175 -14.91 4.47 23.28
CA LEU A 175 -15.63 5.47 24.07
C LEU A 175 -16.71 6.16 23.24
N ILE A 176 -16.40 6.59 22.01
CA ILE A 176 -17.39 7.27 21.15
C ILE A 176 -18.49 6.30 20.68
N ASP A 177 -18.15 5.04 20.36
CA ASP A 177 -19.11 4.02 19.92
C ASP A 177 -20.13 3.65 21.00
N SER A 178 -19.80 3.87 22.27
CA SER A 178 -20.73 3.75 23.39
C SER A 178 -21.75 4.90 23.48
N MET A 179 -21.52 6.03 22.80
CA MET A 179 -22.31 7.26 22.92
C MET A 179 -23.20 7.57 21.71
N ILE A 180 -23.00 6.91 20.57
CA ILE A 180 -23.67 7.27 19.29
C ILE A 180 -24.52 6.11 18.78
N ASP A 181 -25.74 6.42 18.32
CA ASP A 181 -26.64 5.45 17.70
C ASP A 181 -26.20 5.07 16.26
N ARG A 182 -26.27 3.78 15.96
CA ARG A 182 -25.39 3.08 15.02
C ARG A 182 -26.07 2.83 13.68
N ASN A 183 -25.91 3.71 12.69
CA ASN A 183 -26.35 3.39 11.31
C ASN A 183 -25.57 4.09 10.18
N SER A 184 -24.35 4.58 10.43
CA SER A 184 -23.54 5.24 9.39
C SER A 184 -22.34 4.40 8.95
N ARG A 185 -22.41 3.85 7.73
CA ARG A 185 -21.27 3.16 7.10
C ARG A 185 -20.08 4.09 6.88
N PHE A 186 -20.32 5.38 6.67
CA PHE A 186 -19.26 6.39 6.58
C PHE A 186 -18.47 6.45 7.89
N LEU A 187 -19.16 6.52 9.03
CA LEU A 187 -18.50 6.54 10.34
C LEU A 187 -17.71 5.25 10.58
N SER A 188 -18.27 4.10 10.22
CA SER A 188 -17.54 2.83 10.40
C SER A 188 -16.33 2.73 9.47
N THR A 189 -16.45 3.15 8.21
CA THR A 189 -15.36 3.08 7.24
C THR A 189 -14.23 4.06 7.59
N VAL A 190 -14.55 5.29 7.99
CA VAL A 190 -13.54 6.31 8.28
C VAL A 190 -12.99 6.12 9.69
N PHE A 191 -13.87 6.14 10.69
CA PHE A 191 -13.52 6.20 12.10
C PHE A 191 -13.51 4.83 12.77
N GLY A 192 -14.23 3.85 12.26
CA GLY A 192 -14.36 2.52 12.89
C GLY A 192 -15.42 2.51 13.99
N ILE A 193 -16.34 3.45 13.95
CA ILE A 193 -17.45 3.64 14.89
C ILE A 193 -18.74 3.18 14.19
N GLY A 194 -19.58 2.40 14.85
CA GLY A 194 -20.81 1.83 14.32
C GLY A 194 -20.60 0.56 13.48
N PHE A 195 -21.39 0.39 12.42
CA PHE A 195 -21.58 -0.88 11.71
C PHE A 195 -20.33 -1.45 11.01
N GLY A 196 -19.61 -2.38 11.66
CA GLY A 196 -18.85 -3.52 11.10
C GLY A 196 -18.08 -3.39 9.77
N ALA A 197 -17.66 -2.20 9.34
CA ALA A 197 -17.07 -1.96 8.02
C ALA A 197 -15.55 -1.76 8.08
N GLY A 198 -14.87 -2.52 8.94
CA GLY A 198 -13.42 -2.46 9.10
C GLY A 198 -12.61 -3.06 7.93
N PRO A 199 -11.31 -2.73 7.84
CA PRO A 199 -10.57 -1.92 8.79
C PRO A 199 -10.84 -0.44 8.49
N SER A 200 -11.08 0.34 9.54
CA SER A 200 -11.33 1.75 9.39
C SER A 200 -10.07 2.50 9.00
N MET A 201 -10.26 3.65 8.37
CA MET A 201 -9.15 4.46 7.91
C MET A 201 -8.30 4.99 9.08
N PHE A 202 -8.90 5.35 10.21
CA PHE A 202 -8.17 5.80 11.40
C PHE A 202 -7.33 4.69 12.03
N HIS A 203 -7.89 3.49 12.24
CA HIS A 203 -7.11 2.37 12.78
C HIS A 203 -5.95 1.99 11.83
N GLY A 204 -6.18 2.04 10.51
CA GLY A 204 -5.12 1.80 9.53
C GLY A 204 -3.97 2.82 9.57
N LEU A 205 -4.15 4.02 10.14
CA LEU A 205 -3.06 4.97 10.34
C LEU A 205 -2.01 4.43 11.33
N ALA A 206 -2.35 3.52 12.24
CA ALA A 206 -1.36 2.88 13.12
C ALA A 206 -0.33 2.06 12.31
N LEU A 207 -0.75 1.35 11.26
CA LEU A 207 0.17 0.64 10.36
C LEU A 207 1.03 1.62 9.54
N VAL A 208 0.45 2.75 9.13
CA VAL A 208 1.21 3.82 8.45
C VAL A 208 2.27 4.40 9.40
N ALA A 209 1.91 4.72 10.64
CA ALA A 209 2.83 5.26 11.64
C ALA A 209 3.92 4.24 12.03
N ALA A 210 3.57 2.96 12.19
CA ALA A 210 4.53 1.87 12.37
C ALA A 210 5.50 1.79 11.19
N GLY A 211 4.99 1.94 9.97
CA GLY A 211 5.81 2.08 8.77
C GLY A 211 6.77 3.28 8.80
N MET A 212 6.38 4.41 9.39
CA MET A 212 7.29 5.56 9.56
C MET A 212 8.44 5.25 10.54
N VAL A 213 8.19 4.50 11.61
CA VAL A 213 9.23 4.02 12.54
C VAL A 213 10.25 3.15 11.78
N ILE A 214 9.77 2.16 11.02
CA ILE A 214 10.64 1.30 10.20
C ILE A 214 11.36 2.12 9.11
N GLY A 215 10.66 3.07 8.49
CA GLY A 215 11.22 3.97 7.49
C GLY A 215 12.40 4.80 8.02
N GLN A 216 12.42 5.11 9.32
CA GLN A 216 13.51 5.85 9.94
C GLN A 216 14.80 5.01 9.96
N VAL A 217 14.69 3.71 10.26
CA VAL A 217 15.82 2.76 10.17
C VAL A 217 16.34 2.69 8.74
N VAL A 218 15.44 2.54 7.76
CA VAL A 218 15.83 2.50 6.34
C VAL A 218 16.52 3.81 5.93
N SER A 219 15.96 4.94 6.33
CA SER A 219 16.48 6.28 6.05
C SER A 219 17.87 6.48 6.65
N ALA A 220 18.09 6.01 7.88
CA ALA A 220 19.37 6.08 8.57
C ALA A 220 20.40 5.16 7.90
N LYS A 221 20.03 3.91 7.58
CA LYS A 221 20.90 2.96 6.87
C LYS A 221 21.37 3.50 5.52
N LEU A 222 20.49 4.16 4.76
CA LEU A 222 20.86 4.80 3.49
C LEU A 222 21.84 5.98 3.65
N ARG A 223 21.98 6.54 4.87
CA ARG A 223 22.99 7.56 5.19
C ARG A 223 24.31 6.97 5.69
N GLY A 224 24.41 5.64 5.83
CA GLY A 224 25.61 4.95 6.29
C GLY A 224 25.66 4.69 7.80
N GLU A 225 24.83 5.37 8.59
CA GLU A 225 24.83 5.24 10.05
C GLU A 225 23.40 5.06 10.58
N VAL A 226 23.20 4.04 11.42
CA VAL A 226 21.93 3.79 12.10
C VAL A 226 22.10 4.07 13.58
N PRO A 227 21.58 5.20 14.10
CA PRO A 227 21.69 5.52 15.52
C PRO A 227 21.09 4.42 16.39
N ARG A 228 21.76 4.09 17.51
CA ARG A 228 21.29 3.05 18.46
C ARG A 228 19.83 3.27 18.87
N ARG A 229 19.43 4.51 19.13
CA ARG A 229 18.04 4.87 19.45
C ARG A 229 17.05 4.40 18.38
N VAL A 230 17.35 4.61 17.10
CA VAL A 230 16.48 4.22 15.98
C VAL A 230 16.36 2.70 15.87
N VAL A 231 17.46 1.97 16.12
CA VAL A 231 17.44 0.50 16.20
C VAL A 231 16.57 0.03 17.36
N LEU A 232 16.72 0.64 18.55
CA LEU A 232 15.94 0.28 19.73
C LEU A 232 14.45 0.57 19.56
N GLU A 233 14.07 1.70 18.96
CA GLU A 233 12.66 2.04 18.69
C GLU A 233 12.02 1.02 17.73
N ALA A 234 12.68 0.70 16.61
CA ALA A 234 12.16 -0.26 15.64
C ALA A 234 12.19 -1.71 16.16
N GLY A 235 13.27 -2.11 16.84
CA GLY A 235 13.39 -3.41 17.47
C GLY A 235 12.36 -3.60 18.59
N GLY A 236 12.18 -2.58 19.43
CA GLY A 236 11.15 -2.55 20.47
C GLY A 236 9.74 -2.65 19.89
N LEU A 237 9.45 -1.98 18.78
CA LEU A 237 8.17 -2.11 18.08
C LEU A 237 7.93 -3.55 17.57
N ILE A 238 8.94 -4.18 16.96
CA ILE A 238 8.84 -5.57 16.49
C ILE A 238 8.61 -6.53 17.67
N VAL A 239 9.37 -6.38 18.75
CA VAL A 239 9.21 -7.19 19.96
C VAL A 239 7.83 -6.98 20.57
N ALA A 240 7.35 -5.74 20.68
CA ALA A 240 6.01 -5.45 21.19
C ALA A 240 4.91 -6.10 20.33
N ALA A 241 5.05 -6.07 18.99
CA ALA A 241 4.13 -6.74 18.09
C ALA A 241 4.18 -8.27 18.24
N LEU A 242 5.36 -8.86 18.42
CA LEU A 242 5.50 -10.31 18.68
C LEU A 242 4.85 -10.70 20.01
N VAL A 243 5.08 -9.94 21.08
CA VAL A 243 4.45 -10.16 22.39
C VAL A 243 2.93 -10.04 22.27
N ALA A 244 2.42 -9.02 21.58
CA ALA A 244 0.98 -8.87 21.36
C ALA A 244 0.39 -10.03 20.54
N ALA A 245 1.12 -10.56 19.56
CA ALA A 245 0.69 -11.74 18.81
C ALA A 245 0.68 -13.00 19.68
N VAL A 246 1.66 -13.18 20.57
CA VAL A 246 1.67 -14.29 21.54
C VAL A 246 0.50 -14.17 22.50
N VAL A 247 0.20 -12.98 23.01
CA VAL A 247 -0.98 -12.74 23.86
C VAL A 247 -2.27 -13.08 23.11
N LEU A 248 -2.39 -12.67 21.84
CA LEU A 248 -3.56 -13.01 21.01
C LEU A 248 -3.74 -14.52 20.87
N VAL A 249 -2.64 -15.24 20.58
CA VAL A 249 -2.64 -16.70 20.46
C VAL A 249 -2.93 -17.37 21.81
N ALA A 250 -2.45 -16.84 22.93
CA ALA A 250 -2.76 -17.36 24.25
C ALA A 250 -4.24 -17.18 24.61
N GLN A 251 -4.88 -16.08 24.16
CA GLN A 251 -6.27 -15.77 24.44
C GLN A 251 -7.26 -16.58 23.57
N ARG A 252 -6.93 -16.82 22.30
CA ARG A 252 -7.85 -17.42 21.31
C ARG A 252 -7.42 -18.83 20.86
N GLY A 253 -6.20 -19.23 21.18
CA GLY A 253 -5.58 -20.40 20.57
C GLY A 253 -5.03 -20.12 19.16
N VAL A 254 -4.15 -21.00 18.70
CA VAL A 254 -3.50 -20.89 17.37
C VAL A 254 -4.53 -20.99 16.24
N GLY A 255 -5.43 -21.97 16.33
CA GLY A 255 -6.45 -22.23 15.30
C GLY A 255 -7.39 -21.04 15.08
N GLU A 256 -7.97 -20.50 16.15
CA GLU A 256 -8.89 -19.35 16.04
C GLU A 256 -8.16 -18.07 15.61
N THR A 257 -6.89 -17.91 16.00
CA THR A 257 -6.08 -16.76 15.56
C THR A 257 -5.85 -16.80 14.04
N ILE A 258 -5.52 -17.98 13.51
CA ILE A 258 -5.35 -18.19 12.06
C ILE A 258 -6.68 -18.04 11.34
N ALA A 259 -7.75 -18.67 11.84
CA ALA A 259 -9.09 -18.55 11.27
C ALA A 259 -9.57 -17.09 11.24
N GLY A 260 -9.35 -16.34 12.33
CA GLY A 260 -9.70 -14.92 12.40
C GLY A 260 -8.83 -14.02 11.53
N TRP A 261 -7.61 -14.42 11.18
CA TRP A 261 -6.76 -13.72 10.20
C TRP A 261 -7.23 -13.94 8.77
N ILE A 262 -7.66 -15.17 8.45
CA ILE A 262 -8.17 -15.57 7.14
C ILE A 262 -9.55 -14.96 6.89
N ASP A 263 -10.44 -15.04 7.87
CA ASP A 263 -11.79 -14.50 7.84
C ASP A 263 -11.77 -12.99 8.13
N ILE A 264 -12.08 -12.22 7.09
CA ILE A 264 -12.14 -10.75 7.17
C ILE A 264 -13.22 -10.25 8.13
N SER A 265 -14.24 -11.05 8.43
CA SER A 265 -15.34 -10.64 9.31
C SER A 265 -14.92 -10.60 10.79
N VAL A 266 -13.95 -11.44 11.18
CA VAL A 266 -13.61 -11.66 12.60
C VAL A 266 -12.66 -10.60 13.13
N LEU A 267 -11.43 -10.51 12.60
CA LEU A 267 -10.44 -9.55 13.12
C LEU A 267 -10.46 -8.22 12.37
N ARG A 268 -10.70 -8.25 11.05
CA ARG A 268 -10.52 -7.09 10.19
C ARG A 268 -11.73 -6.15 10.21
N GLN A 269 -12.94 -6.66 10.03
CA GLN A 269 -14.17 -5.85 10.00
C GLN A 269 -14.53 -5.24 11.35
N THR A 270 -14.09 -5.87 12.45
CA THR A 270 -14.28 -5.41 13.83
C THR A 270 -13.21 -4.41 14.30
N ASN A 271 -12.23 -4.07 13.44
CA ASN A 271 -11.07 -3.27 13.82
C ASN A 271 -10.27 -3.85 15.00
N HIS A 272 -10.33 -5.17 15.20
CA HIS A 272 -9.61 -5.83 16.30
C HIS A 272 -8.11 -5.58 16.18
N TRP A 273 -7.47 -5.15 17.28
CA TRP A 273 -6.04 -4.83 17.32
C TRP A 273 -5.15 -5.97 16.79
N GLY A 274 -5.58 -7.22 17.01
CA GLY A 274 -4.93 -8.43 16.50
C GLY A 274 -4.72 -8.42 14.97
N TYR A 275 -5.66 -7.89 14.17
CA TYR A 275 -5.48 -7.77 12.72
C TYR A 275 -4.28 -6.86 12.38
N PHE A 276 -4.09 -5.78 13.12
CA PHE A 276 -3.04 -4.80 12.87
C PHE A 276 -1.68 -5.32 13.35
N VAL A 277 -1.65 -6.04 14.47
CA VAL A 277 -0.44 -6.71 14.97
C VAL A 277 0.02 -7.79 13.99
N LEU A 278 -0.85 -8.73 13.64
CA LEU A 278 -0.53 -9.79 12.68
C LEU A 278 -0.18 -9.21 11.30
N GLY A 279 -0.91 -8.18 10.87
CA GLY A 279 -0.64 -7.47 9.62
C GLY A 279 0.72 -6.77 9.61
N PHE A 280 1.13 -6.15 10.71
CA PHE A 280 2.46 -5.56 10.84
C PHE A 280 3.56 -6.62 10.78
N LEU A 281 3.41 -7.74 11.48
CA LEU A 281 4.38 -8.84 11.45
C LEU A 281 4.48 -9.47 10.05
N ALA A 282 3.34 -9.66 9.38
CA ALA A 282 3.30 -10.14 8.00
C ALA A 282 3.99 -9.14 7.05
N ALA A 283 3.76 -7.83 7.24
CA ALA A 283 4.44 -6.78 6.47
C ALA A 283 5.96 -6.79 6.69
N MET A 284 6.42 -6.98 7.93
CA MET A 284 7.85 -7.11 8.24
C MET A 284 8.45 -8.35 7.59
N THR A 285 7.71 -9.46 7.56
CA THR A 285 8.13 -10.69 6.88
C THR A 285 8.31 -10.46 5.39
N VAL A 286 7.31 -9.88 4.72
CA VAL A 286 7.40 -9.56 3.27
C VAL A 286 8.54 -8.59 2.97
N LEU A 287 8.71 -7.55 3.79
CA LEU A 287 9.80 -6.58 3.64
C LEU A 287 11.17 -7.23 3.85
N GLY A 288 11.30 -8.09 4.86
CA GLY A 288 12.50 -8.86 5.17
C GLY A 288 12.88 -9.82 4.04
N LEU A 289 11.92 -10.57 3.51
CA LEU A 289 12.13 -11.44 2.34
C LEU A 289 12.61 -10.64 1.13
N CYS A 290 11.97 -9.50 0.83
CA CYS A 290 12.41 -8.62 -0.24
C CYS A 290 13.83 -8.07 0.00
N TYR A 291 14.16 -7.73 1.25
CA TYR A 291 15.51 -7.28 1.62
C TYR A 291 16.54 -8.39 1.38
N VAL A 292 16.28 -9.62 1.81
CA VAL A 292 17.19 -10.76 1.59
C VAL A 292 17.39 -11.01 0.09
N VAL A 293 16.31 -11.11 -0.69
CA VAL A 293 16.36 -11.37 -2.13
C VAL A 293 17.14 -10.29 -2.91
N VAL A 294 16.98 -9.01 -2.53
CA VAL A 294 17.60 -7.89 -3.24
C VAL A 294 19.03 -7.63 -2.76
N GLU A 295 19.23 -7.49 -1.45
CA GLU A 295 20.48 -6.98 -0.87
C GLU A 295 21.45 -8.09 -0.49
N LYS A 296 20.95 -9.24 -0.02
CA LYS A 296 21.81 -10.36 0.40
C LYS A 296 22.13 -11.30 -0.75
N TRP A 297 21.13 -11.66 -1.55
CA TRP A 297 21.31 -12.59 -2.67
C TRP A 297 21.60 -11.90 -4.00
N GLY A 298 21.39 -10.58 -4.11
CA GLY A 298 21.72 -9.83 -5.32
C GLY A 298 20.92 -10.20 -6.58
N ILE A 299 19.95 -11.15 -6.49
CA ILE A 299 19.23 -11.76 -7.63
C ILE A 299 18.63 -10.71 -8.57
N THR A 300 18.31 -9.55 -8.01
CA THR A 300 17.55 -8.52 -8.71
C THR A 300 18.06 -7.11 -8.44
N ARG A 301 19.27 -6.97 -7.88
CA ARG A 301 19.88 -5.69 -7.56
C ARG A 301 20.15 -4.89 -8.84
N GLY A 302 19.82 -3.61 -8.85
CA GLY A 302 20.00 -2.72 -10.01
C GLY A 302 18.99 -2.94 -11.13
N ARG A 303 18.07 -3.91 -11.00
CA ARG A 303 16.94 -4.06 -11.93
C ARG A 303 15.81 -3.15 -11.48
N PRO A 304 15.17 -2.41 -12.41
CA PRO A 304 14.08 -1.51 -12.05
C PRO A 304 12.98 -2.29 -11.31
N PRO A 305 12.44 -1.76 -10.19
CA PRO A 305 11.28 -2.38 -9.56
C PRO A 305 10.17 -2.39 -10.62
N GLY A 306 9.69 -3.58 -10.95
CA GLY A 306 8.71 -3.80 -12.01
C GLY A 306 7.50 -2.85 -11.92
N PRO A 307 6.60 -2.85 -12.92
CA PRO A 307 5.47 -1.94 -13.01
C PRO A 307 4.67 -1.74 -11.72
N PHE A 308 4.49 -2.78 -10.90
CA PHE A 308 3.78 -2.68 -9.63
C PHE A 308 4.51 -1.86 -8.56
N GLY A 309 5.84 -1.87 -8.51
CA GLY A 309 6.60 -1.03 -7.57
C GLY A 309 6.64 0.44 -7.99
N SER A 310 6.71 0.70 -9.29
CA SER A 310 6.94 2.05 -9.87
C SER A 310 5.67 2.78 -10.32
N SER A 311 4.57 2.09 -10.61
CA SER A 311 3.24 2.65 -10.92
C SER A 311 2.15 1.90 -10.19
N SER A 312 2.37 1.69 -8.89
CA SER A 312 1.46 0.99 -7.98
C SER A 312 0.00 1.40 -8.12
N LEU A 313 -0.24 2.71 -8.19
CA LEU A 313 -1.59 3.26 -8.30
C LEU A 313 -2.26 2.87 -9.62
N LEU A 314 -1.55 2.97 -10.74
CA LEU A 314 -2.09 2.60 -12.05
C LEU A 314 -2.38 1.10 -12.10
N ALA A 315 -1.47 0.29 -11.55
CA ALA A 315 -1.66 -1.15 -11.47
C ALA A 315 -2.88 -1.53 -10.64
N PHE A 316 -3.02 -0.91 -9.48
CA PHE A 316 -4.11 -1.21 -8.57
C PHE A 316 -5.45 -0.71 -9.11
N ALA A 317 -5.54 0.56 -9.50
CA ALA A 317 -6.80 1.12 -10.01
C ALA A 317 -7.19 0.52 -11.37
N GLY A 318 -6.24 0.42 -12.30
CA GLY A 318 -6.47 -0.16 -13.62
C GLY A 318 -6.79 -1.65 -13.57
N GLY A 319 -6.06 -2.42 -12.75
CA GLY A 319 -6.33 -3.84 -12.53
C GLY A 319 -7.72 -4.06 -11.95
N ASN A 320 -8.08 -3.37 -10.85
CA ASN A 320 -9.41 -3.54 -10.26
C ASN A 320 -10.54 -3.04 -11.19
N ALA A 321 -10.34 -1.95 -11.93
CA ALA A 321 -11.33 -1.49 -12.91
C ALA A 321 -11.51 -2.52 -14.04
N ALA A 322 -10.43 -3.08 -14.57
CA ALA A 322 -10.49 -4.14 -15.57
C ALA A 322 -11.20 -5.38 -15.02
N LEU A 323 -10.87 -5.80 -13.79
CA LEU A 323 -11.50 -6.95 -13.16
C LEU A 323 -13.01 -6.76 -12.97
N VAL A 324 -13.43 -5.57 -12.54
CA VAL A 324 -14.85 -5.22 -12.36
C VAL A 324 -15.58 -5.17 -13.71
N LEU A 325 -14.96 -4.61 -14.76
CA LEU A 325 -15.53 -4.60 -16.11
C LEU A 325 -15.69 -5.98 -16.71
N LEU A 326 -14.72 -6.88 -16.44
CA LEU A 326 -14.75 -8.25 -16.94
C LEU A 326 -15.74 -9.13 -16.17
N HIS A 327 -16.12 -8.77 -14.94
CA HIS A 327 -16.95 -9.59 -14.07
C HIS A 327 -18.18 -10.22 -14.74
N PRO A 328 -19.00 -9.50 -15.53
CA PRO A 328 -20.19 -10.08 -16.15
C PRO A 328 -19.87 -11.17 -17.18
N LEU A 329 -18.63 -11.23 -17.66
CA LEU A 329 -18.12 -12.20 -18.63
C LEU A 329 -17.38 -13.36 -17.96
N LEU A 330 -17.08 -13.26 -16.66
CA LEU A 330 -16.37 -14.28 -15.91
C LEU A 330 -17.37 -15.31 -15.39
N THR A 331 -17.15 -16.58 -15.74
CA THR A 331 -17.84 -17.70 -15.11
C THR A 331 -17.11 -18.11 -13.83
N THR A 332 -17.83 -18.71 -12.89
CA THR A 332 -17.20 -19.39 -11.76
C THR A 332 -16.33 -20.53 -12.28
N LEU A 333 -15.10 -20.59 -11.79
CA LEU A 333 -14.13 -21.60 -12.19
C LEU A 333 -13.90 -22.59 -11.04
N ASP A 334 -13.44 -23.79 -11.38
CA ASP A 334 -12.90 -24.70 -10.38
C ASP A 334 -11.68 -24.06 -9.67
N PRO A 335 -11.33 -24.52 -8.46
CA PRO A 335 -10.23 -24.00 -7.65
C PRO A 335 -8.92 -23.75 -8.41
N VAL A 336 -8.50 -24.74 -9.20
CA VAL A 336 -7.19 -24.74 -9.85
C VAL A 336 -7.21 -23.76 -11.01
N SER A 337 -8.27 -23.81 -11.83
CA SER A 337 -8.48 -22.86 -12.92
C SER A 337 -8.61 -21.43 -12.41
N ALA A 338 -9.26 -21.20 -11.26
CA ALA A 338 -9.36 -19.88 -10.64
C ALA A 338 -7.99 -19.34 -10.22
N VAL A 339 -7.13 -20.19 -9.63
CA VAL A 339 -5.74 -19.82 -9.27
C VAL A 339 -4.95 -19.47 -10.52
N ILE A 340 -4.97 -20.32 -11.55
CA ILE A 340 -4.24 -20.09 -12.80
C ILE A 340 -4.72 -18.81 -13.47
N ALA A 341 -6.03 -18.62 -13.63
CA ALA A 341 -6.62 -17.42 -14.20
C ALA A 341 -6.28 -16.16 -13.39
N SER A 342 -6.22 -16.24 -12.06
CA SER A 342 -5.82 -15.13 -11.19
C SER A 342 -4.33 -14.77 -11.37
N VAL A 343 -3.45 -15.76 -11.52
CA VAL A 343 -2.03 -15.53 -11.84
C VAL A 343 -1.90 -14.90 -13.22
N VAL A 344 -2.57 -15.46 -14.23
CA VAL A 344 -2.58 -14.93 -15.60
C VAL A 344 -3.07 -13.49 -15.62
N PHE A 345 -4.14 -13.19 -14.87
CA PHE A 345 -4.66 -11.83 -14.73
C PHE A 345 -3.62 -10.87 -14.16
N VAL A 346 -2.96 -11.23 -13.06
CA VAL A 346 -1.91 -10.39 -12.45
C VAL A 346 -0.75 -10.17 -13.43
N VAL A 347 -0.31 -11.21 -14.15
CA VAL A 347 0.74 -11.11 -15.18
C VAL A 347 0.28 -10.23 -16.36
N ALA A 348 -0.97 -10.34 -16.79
CA ALA A 348 -1.52 -9.53 -17.87
C ALA A 348 -1.56 -8.04 -17.49
N VAL A 349 -2.00 -7.71 -16.27
CA VAL A 349 -1.96 -6.32 -15.76
C VAL A 349 -0.52 -5.80 -15.69
N TRP A 350 0.43 -6.63 -15.25
CA TRP A 350 1.86 -6.30 -15.24
C TRP A 350 2.38 -6.01 -16.66
N ALA A 351 2.06 -6.86 -17.63
CA ALA A 351 2.49 -6.73 -19.02
C ALA A 351 1.89 -5.48 -19.67
N ALA A 352 0.59 -5.23 -19.49
CA ALA A 352 -0.12 -4.08 -20.04
C ALA A 352 0.50 -2.75 -19.58
N ILE A 353 0.85 -2.63 -18.30
CA ILE A 353 1.48 -1.42 -17.77
C ILE A 353 2.90 -1.25 -18.32
N THR A 354 3.64 -2.36 -18.47
CA THR A 354 4.98 -2.33 -19.05
C THR A 354 4.93 -1.87 -20.51
N ALA A 355 4.01 -2.43 -21.30
CA ALA A 355 3.77 -2.00 -22.68
C ALA A 355 3.34 -0.52 -22.77
N GLY A 356 2.43 -0.07 -21.91
CA GLY A 356 2.01 1.34 -21.88
C GLY A 356 3.17 2.31 -21.59
N ARG A 357 4.14 1.90 -20.78
CA ARG A 357 5.35 2.69 -20.49
C ARG A 357 6.33 2.71 -21.65
N THR A 358 6.55 1.57 -22.32
CA THR A 358 7.48 1.53 -23.47
C THR A 358 6.93 2.38 -24.62
N VAL A 359 5.61 2.33 -24.88
CA VAL A 359 4.96 3.19 -25.87
C VAL A 359 5.11 4.67 -25.52
N ARG A 360 4.88 5.06 -24.25
CA ARG A 360 5.06 6.45 -23.81
C ARG A 360 6.51 6.91 -23.96
N ALA A 361 7.47 6.10 -23.53
CA ALA A 361 8.89 6.42 -23.67
C ALA A 361 9.32 6.59 -25.14
N ARG A 362 8.77 5.77 -26.06
CA ARG A 362 9.00 5.93 -27.51
C ARG A 362 8.41 7.24 -28.03
N ARG A 363 7.18 7.58 -27.63
CA ARG A 363 6.52 8.84 -28.02
C ARG A 363 7.28 10.07 -27.50
N ASP A 364 7.76 10.02 -26.26
CA ASP A 364 8.53 11.13 -25.67
C ASP A 364 9.88 11.31 -26.38
N ARG A 365 10.54 10.21 -26.78
CA ARG A 365 11.77 10.27 -27.61
C ARG A 365 11.50 10.83 -29.00
N ALA A 366 10.40 10.46 -29.64
CA ALA A 366 10.03 10.97 -30.96
C ALA A 366 9.63 12.46 -30.94
N ARG A 367 9.11 12.95 -29.81
CA ARG A 367 8.73 14.36 -29.62
C ARG A 367 9.85 15.25 -29.12
N ALA A 368 10.95 14.70 -28.61
CA ALA A 368 12.12 15.48 -28.29
C ALA A 368 12.70 15.98 -29.62
N PRO A 369 12.57 17.28 -29.98
CA PRO A 369 13.17 17.79 -31.19
C PRO A 369 14.68 17.51 -31.13
N ASP A 370 15.28 17.31 -32.30
CA ASP A 370 16.70 17.04 -32.50
C ASP A 370 17.56 18.21 -31.97
N ALA A 371 17.64 18.35 -30.64
CA ALA A 371 18.53 19.27 -29.94
C ALA A 371 20.00 18.87 -30.09
N ARG A 372 20.28 17.90 -30.97
CA ARG A 372 21.59 17.46 -31.43
C ARG A 372 21.86 17.82 -32.89
N ARG A 373 21.09 18.70 -33.55
CA ARG A 373 21.66 19.41 -34.69
C ARG A 373 22.75 20.34 -34.13
N PRO A 374 24.04 20.05 -34.38
CA PRO A 374 25.09 20.99 -34.02
C PRO A 374 24.73 22.28 -34.76
N ALA A 375 24.68 23.40 -34.05
CA ALA A 375 24.66 24.69 -34.71
C ALA A 375 25.85 24.70 -35.67
N ASP A 376 25.53 24.74 -36.96
CA ASP A 376 26.48 24.82 -38.06
C ASP A 376 27.43 25.96 -37.74
N ARG A 377 28.66 25.63 -37.34
CA ARG A 377 29.69 26.63 -37.08
C ARG A 377 30.08 27.16 -38.44
N SER A 378 29.50 28.28 -38.85
CA SER A 378 30.01 29.05 -39.98
C SER A 378 31.52 29.25 -39.79
N PRO A 379 32.36 28.85 -40.76
CA PRO A 379 33.79 29.15 -40.70
C PRO A 379 33.94 30.67 -40.75
N ALA A 380 34.65 31.22 -39.77
CA ALA A 380 35.14 32.59 -39.84
C ALA A 380 36.02 32.70 -41.09
N VAL A 381 35.62 33.57 -42.03
CA VAL A 381 36.43 33.96 -43.18
C VAL A 381 37.51 34.93 -42.68
N PRO A 382 38.78 34.79 -43.13
CA PRO A 382 39.92 35.54 -42.62
C PRO A 382 39.85 37.05 -42.86
#